data_AF-A0A7C7QWT4-F1
#
_entry.id   AF-A0A7C7QWT4-F1
#
_cell.length_a   1.000
_cell.length_b   1.000
_cell.length_c   1.000
_cell.angle_alpha   90.00
_cell.angle_beta   90.00
_cell.angle_gamma   90.00
#
_symmetry.space_group_name_H-M   'P 1'
#
loop_
_entity.id
_entity.type
_entity.pdbx_description
1 polymer ?
#
loop_
_entity_poly.entity_id
_entity_poly.type
_entity_poly.pdbx_seq_one_letter_code
_entity_poly.pdbx_strand_id
1 'polypeptide(L)'
;MARSLMLSLYLAWTARGARAFAERKLRERLAAGKEDGDRLDERRGIASVARPDGPLIWFHAASVGESLAVLELIRQLLDQREDLHVLITTGTVTSASVLADRLPDRAIHHYVPLDAKHFVTAFLDHWKPDLAIWTESELWPTLVVETHSRDIPMLLLNARMSKASHDKWRFARGMARSLLSRFRHALVQDTLTMVYLRRLGMRPERMDVMGTLKEGAVALPCQEQDRAEMAAVLAGRPVWLAASTHDSEERMVLQAHRMAMRSSPRLLLILVPRHPERGDEIAAMLQSEGWRFMRRTADEVPVDEAGVYLA
;
A
#
# COMPACT_ATOMS: atom_id res chain seq x y z
N MET A 1 8.37 25.76 15.79
CA MET A 1 9.72 25.16 15.66
C MET A 1 10.40 25.78 14.44
N ALA A 2 11.69 26.10 14.50
CA ALA A 2 12.40 26.75 13.39
C ALA A 2 12.46 25.83 12.15
N ARG A 3 12.15 26.37 10.96
CA ARG A 3 12.31 25.67 9.68
C ARG A 3 13.81 25.51 9.40
N SER A 4 14.24 24.32 8.98
CA SER A 4 15.63 24.16 8.51
C SER A 4 15.83 24.95 7.22
N LEU A 5 17.06 25.40 6.94
CA LEU A 5 17.38 26.12 5.70
C LEU A 5 16.95 25.32 4.47
N MET A 6 17.22 24.01 4.46
CA MET A 6 16.84 23.12 3.36
C MET A 6 15.33 23.06 3.16
N LEU A 7 14.55 22.99 4.26
CA LEU A 7 13.09 23.05 4.17
C LEU A 7 12.60 24.41 3.67
N SER A 8 13.19 25.50 4.15
CA SER A 8 12.82 26.86 3.69
C SER A 8 13.09 27.06 2.20
N LEU A 9 14.24 26.58 1.69
CA LEU A 9 14.58 26.61 0.27
C LEU A 9 13.60 25.75 -0.55
N TYR A 10 13.30 24.55 -0.08
CA TYR A 10 12.33 23.66 -0.72
C TYR A 10 10.96 24.34 -0.83
N LEU A 11 10.43 24.88 0.27
CA LEU A 11 9.13 25.56 0.30
C LEU A 11 9.12 26.84 -0.56
N ALA A 12 10.22 27.59 -0.62
CA ALA A 12 10.32 28.75 -1.50
C ALA A 12 10.26 28.33 -2.98
N TRP A 13 10.93 27.23 -3.34
CA TRP A 13 10.86 26.66 -4.67
C TRP A 13 9.47 26.13 -5.00
N THR A 14 8.80 25.42 -4.08
CA THR A 14 7.44 24.90 -4.31
C THR A 14 6.39 26.01 -4.38
N ALA A 15 6.63 27.14 -3.73
CA ALA A 15 5.80 28.33 -3.83
C ALA A 15 5.93 29.06 -5.18
N ARG A 16 7.13 29.18 -5.75
CA ARG A 16 7.37 30.07 -6.91
C ARG A 16 7.72 29.35 -8.21
N GLY A 17 8.44 28.23 -8.15
CA GLY A 17 9.03 27.57 -9.32
C GLY A 17 8.44 26.21 -9.65
N ALA A 18 7.87 25.50 -8.67
CA ALA A 18 7.46 24.11 -8.89
C ALA A 18 6.23 23.95 -9.77
N ARG A 19 5.37 24.96 -9.95
CA ARG A 19 4.14 24.82 -10.76
C ARG A 19 4.44 24.38 -12.20
N ALA A 20 5.28 25.13 -12.91
CA ALA A 20 5.64 24.79 -14.29
C ALA A 20 6.37 23.45 -14.38
N PHE A 21 7.24 23.14 -13.40
CA PHE A 21 7.94 21.86 -13.33
C PHE A 21 6.97 20.70 -13.10
N ALA A 22 6.00 20.86 -12.21
CA ALA A 22 4.97 19.88 -11.87
C ALA A 22 4.05 19.62 -13.07
N GLU A 23 3.60 20.67 -13.78
CA GLU A 23 2.81 20.53 -15.01
C GLU A 23 3.58 19.79 -16.11
N ARG A 24 4.87 20.08 -16.28
CA ARG A 24 5.72 19.33 -17.22
C ARG A 24 5.81 17.85 -16.81
N LYS A 25 6.10 17.57 -15.54
CA LYS A 25 6.18 16.20 -15.03
C LYS A 25 4.85 15.45 -15.15
N LEU A 26 3.74 16.13 -14.96
CA LEU A 26 2.41 15.55 -15.12
C LEU A 26 2.17 15.13 -16.57
N ARG A 27 2.51 15.98 -17.54
CA ARG A 27 2.44 15.63 -18.97
C ARG A 27 3.34 14.45 -19.35
N GLU A 28 4.57 14.42 -18.85
CA GLU A 28 5.50 13.30 -19.07
C GLU A 28 4.94 11.99 -18.51
N ARG A 29 4.36 12.03 -17.30
CA ARG A 29 3.80 10.83 -16.65
C ARG A 29 2.51 10.37 -17.31
N LEU A 30 1.66 11.29 -17.76
CA LEU A 30 0.48 10.97 -18.57
C LEU A 30 0.87 10.27 -19.88
N ALA A 31 1.84 10.81 -20.62
CA ALA A 31 2.34 10.18 -21.85
C ALA A 31 2.92 8.77 -21.61
N ALA A 32 3.43 8.51 -20.40
CA ALA A 32 3.93 7.20 -19.98
C ALA A 32 2.87 6.27 -19.38
N GLY A 33 1.57 6.64 -19.41
CA GLY A 33 0.48 5.84 -18.85
C GLY A 33 0.48 5.73 -17.31
N LYS A 34 1.18 6.65 -16.62
CA LYS A 34 1.30 6.66 -15.14
C LYS A 34 0.33 7.60 -14.46
N GLU A 35 -0.55 8.23 -15.22
CA GLU A 35 -1.60 9.13 -14.75
C GLU A 35 -2.91 8.83 -15.45
N ASP A 36 -4.00 9.18 -14.77
CA ASP A 36 -5.36 9.12 -15.31
C ASP A 36 -5.68 10.46 -15.97
N GLY A 37 -5.93 10.43 -17.29
CA GLY A 37 -6.17 11.61 -18.11
C GLY A 37 -7.40 12.41 -17.69
N ASP A 38 -8.46 11.72 -17.26
CA ASP A 38 -9.74 12.33 -16.91
C ASP A 38 -9.72 12.94 -15.50
N ARG A 39 -8.72 12.56 -14.69
CA ARG A 39 -8.58 12.97 -13.28
C ARG A 39 -7.31 13.76 -13.01
N LEU A 40 -6.68 14.31 -14.06
CA LEU A 40 -5.45 15.11 -13.93
C LEU A 40 -5.59 16.33 -13.00
N ASP A 41 -6.79 16.91 -12.94
CA ASP A 41 -7.05 18.07 -12.11
C ASP A 41 -6.95 17.78 -10.61
N GLU A 42 -7.16 16.52 -10.20
CA GLU A 42 -6.92 16.08 -8.83
C GLU A 42 -5.43 16.23 -8.46
N ARG A 43 -4.50 16.00 -9.40
CA ARG A 43 -3.06 16.24 -9.20
C ARG A 43 -2.71 17.71 -9.01
N ARG A 44 -3.59 18.60 -9.48
CA ARG A 44 -3.52 20.05 -9.28
C ARG A 44 -4.27 20.50 -8.02
N GLY A 45 -4.82 19.56 -7.26
CA GLY A 45 -5.61 19.83 -6.05
C GLY A 45 -7.03 20.30 -6.32
N ILE A 46 -7.55 20.10 -7.54
CA ILE A 46 -8.91 20.47 -7.93
C ILE A 46 -9.77 19.21 -7.89
N ALA A 47 -10.68 19.16 -6.92
CA ALA A 47 -11.62 18.05 -6.79
C ALA A 47 -12.79 18.20 -7.77
N SER A 48 -13.26 17.06 -8.30
CA SER A 48 -14.44 16.97 -9.19
C SER A 48 -15.76 16.86 -8.43
N VAL A 49 -15.71 16.61 -7.12
CA VAL A 49 -16.87 16.46 -6.24
C VAL A 49 -16.82 17.50 -5.13
N ALA A 50 -17.98 17.80 -4.52
CA ALA A 50 -18.04 18.68 -3.36
C ALA A 50 -17.54 17.97 -2.10
N ARG A 51 -16.89 18.72 -1.20
CA ARG A 51 -16.61 18.28 0.16
C ARG A 51 -17.93 17.94 0.87
N PRO A 52 -18.10 16.74 1.44
CA PRO A 52 -19.31 16.39 2.18
C PRO A 52 -19.43 17.22 3.46
N ASP A 53 -20.66 17.39 3.94
CA ASP A 53 -20.94 18.02 5.23
C ASP A 53 -20.52 17.09 6.38
N GLY A 54 -20.14 17.68 7.53
CA GLY A 54 -19.72 16.94 8.71
C GLY A 54 -18.21 16.70 8.82
N PRO A 55 -17.79 15.88 9.82
CA PRO A 55 -16.38 15.59 10.05
C PRO A 55 -15.74 14.77 8.93
N LEU A 56 -14.54 15.18 8.49
CA LEU A 56 -13.78 14.52 7.44
C LEU A 56 -12.39 14.11 7.93
N ILE A 57 -12.11 12.80 7.93
CA ILE A 57 -10.76 12.28 8.15
C ILE A 57 -10.09 12.03 6.81
N TRP A 58 -8.91 12.62 6.61
CA TRP A 58 -8.09 12.40 5.43
C TRP A 58 -6.99 11.37 5.69
N PHE A 59 -7.02 10.26 4.95
CA PHE A 59 -5.94 9.28 4.87
C PHE A 59 -5.09 9.53 3.62
N HIS A 60 -3.78 9.64 3.79
CA HIS A 60 -2.82 9.67 2.70
C HIS A 60 -2.08 8.32 2.61
N ALA A 61 -2.39 7.55 1.56
CA ALA A 61 -1.87 6.21 1.29
C ALA A 61 -1.32 6.10 -0.13
N ALA A 62 -0.02 6.31 -0.32
CA ALA A 62 0.57 6.49 -1.63
C ALA A 62 0.61 5.22 -2.48
N SER A 63 0.69 4.04 -1.84
CA SER A 63 0.80 2.74 -2.52
C SER A 63 -0.45 1.87 -2.39
N VAL A 64 -0.55 0.84 -3.24
CA VAL A 64 -1.64 -0.16 -3.20
C VAL A 64 -1.67 -0.87 -1.84
N GLY A 65 -0.50 -1.28 -1.34
CA GLY A 65 -0.39 -1.99 -0.07
C GLY A 65 -0.80 -1.13 1.14
N GLU A 66 -0.46 0.16 1.12
CA GLU A 66 -0.91 1.12 2.14
C GLU A 66 -2.43 1.33 2.07
N SER A 67 -2.96 1.51 0.85
CA SER A 67 -4.38 1.76 0.61
C SER A 67 -5.24 0.60 1.10
N LEU A 68 -4.83 -0.64 0.82
CA LEU A 68 -5.51 -1.83 1.30
C LEU A 68 -5.44 -1.99 2.82
N ALA A 69 -4.31 -1.63 3.44
CA ALA A 69 -4.16 -1.73 4.89
C ALA A 69 -5.08 -0.78 5.65
N VAL A 70 -5.27 0.46 5.16
CA VAL A 70 -6.18 1.42 5.81
C VAL A 70 -7.64 1.20 5.48
N LEU A 71 -7.96 0.48 4.41
CA LEU A 71 -9.34 0.31 3.98
C LEU A 71 -10.21 -0.35 5.05
N GLU A 72 -9.67 -1.34 5.75
CA GLU A 72 -10.39 -2.02 6.83
C GLU A 72 -10.59 -1.11 8.05
N LEU A 73 -9.57 -0.32 8.40
CA LEU A 73 -9.69 0.71 9.42
C LEU A 73 -10.77 1.74 9.05
N ILE A 74 -10.83 2.15 7.78
CA ILE A 74 -11.82 3.09 7.27
C ILE A 74 -13.23 2.52 7.44
N ARG A 75 -13.46 1.25 7.11
CA ARG A 75 -14.77 0.60 7.30
C ARG A 75 -15.19 0.63 8.76
N GLN A 76 -14.32 0.17 9.66
CA GLN A 76 -14.63 0.14 11.09
C GLN A 76 -14.89 1.54 11.67
N LEU A 77 -14.15 2.57 11.23
CA LEU A 77 -14.39 3.95 11.65
C LEU A 77 -15.76 4.47 11.18
N LEU A 78 -16.13 4.18 9.94
CA LEU A 78 -17.42 4.59 9.37
C LEU A 78 -18.57 3.82 10.03
N ASP A 79 -18.41 2.53 10.33
CA ASP A 79 -19.43 1.72 11.03
C ASP A 79 -19.67 2.23 12.46
N GLN A 80 -18.63 2.75 13.13
CA GLN A 80 -18.75 3.29 14.48
C GLN A 80 -19.30 4.72 14.55
N ARG A 81 -19.23 5.48 13.45
CA ARG A 81 -19.69 6.87 13.38
C ARG A 81 -20.43 7.16 12.09
N GLU A 82 -21.75 7.30 12.16
CA GLU A 82 -22.61 7.57 11.00
C GLU A 82 -22.41 8.97 10.38
N ASP A 83 -21.93 9.94 11.17
CA ASP A 83 -21.68 11.32 10.73
C ASP A 83 -20.32 11.52 10.03
N LEU A 84 -19.45 10.51 10.10
CA LEU A 84 -18.08 10.61 9.63
C LEU A 84 -17.99 10.38 8.12
N HIS A 85 -17.18 11.19 7.47
CA HIS A 85 -16.71 10.99 6.10
C HIS A 85 -15.21 10.72 6.07
N VAL A 86 -14.77 10.03 5.03
CA VAL A 86 -13.35 9.75 4.79
C VAL A 86 -12.93 10.26 3.42
N LEU A 87 -11.78 10.92 3.36
CA LEU A 87 -11.05 11.18 2.13
C LEU A 87 -9.82 10.28 2.12
N ILE A 88 -9.61 9.51 1.06
CA ILE A 88 -8.36 8.77 0.85
C ILE A 88 -7.63 9.30 -0.38
N THR A 89 -6.34 9.60 -0.22
CA THR A 89 -5.49 10.00 -1.34
C THR A 89 -4.41 9.01 -1.66
N THR A 90 -4.25 8.72 -2.96
CA THR A 90 -3.22 7.80 -3.46
C THR A 90 -2.39 8.42 -4.58
N GLY A 91 -1.22 7.82 -4.85
CA GLY A 91 -0.26 8.34 -5.81
C GLY A 91 -0.24 7.62 -7.16
N THR A 92 -0.98 6.52 -7.34
CA THR A 92 -0.86 5.66 -8.53
C THR A 92 -2.22 5.28 -9.11
N VAL A 93 -2.29 5.14 -10.44
CA VAL A 93 -3.49 4.67 -11.15
C VAL A 93 -3.91 3.27 -10.69
N THR A 94 -2.94 2.42 -10.34
CA THR A 94 -3.21 1.08 -9.80
C THR A 94 -3.89 1.15 -8.44
N SER A 95 -3.42 2.02 -7.53
CA SER A 95 -4.08 2.22 -6.22
C SER A 95 -5.52 2.71 -6.39
N ALA A 96 -5.74 3.68 -7.29
CA ALA A 96 -7.07 4.21 -7.56
C ALA A 96 -8.02 3.14 -8.12
N SER A 97 -7.56 2.35 -9.09
CA SER A 97 -8.33 1.23 -9.65
C SER A 97 -8.68 0.19 -8.59
N VAL A 98 -7.73 -0.18 -7.72
CA VAL A 98 -7.98 -1.14 -6.63
C VAL A 98 -9.01 -0.61 -5.62
N LEU A 99 -9.01 0.70 -5.36
CA LEU A 99 -9.93 1.32 -4.41
C LEU A 99 -11.32 1.58 -4.98
N ALA A 100 -11.47 1.77 -6.29
CA ALA A 100 -12.73 2.13 -6.94
C ALA A 100 -13.89 1.22 -6.51
N ASP A 101 -13.66 -0.10 -6.49
CA ASP A 101 -14.71 -1.09 -6.17
C ASP A 101 -14.73 -1.51 -4.68
N ARG A 102 -13.88 -0.92 -3.85
CA ARG A 102 -13.69 -1.38 -2.46
C ARG A 102 -13.97 -0.31 -1.41
N LEU A 103 -14.08 0.95 -1.81
CA LEU A 103 -14.38 2.05 -0.90
C LEU A 103 -15.84 2.00 -0.44
N PRO A 104 -16.10 2.19 0.86
CA PRO A 104 -17.47 2.35 1.36
C PRO A 104 -18.08 3.68 0.90
N ASP A 105 -19.40 3.77 0.85
CA ASP A 105 -20.16 4.91 0.28
C ASP A 105 -19.77 6.29 0.85
N ARG A 106 -19.35 6.36 2.12
CA ARG A 106 -18.93 7.60 2.79
C ARG A 106 -17.43 7.90 2.67
N ALA A 107 -16.70 7.13 1.88
CA ALA A 107 -15.29 7.34 1.58
C ALA A 107 -15.09 7.79 0.13
N ILE A 108 -14.31 8.86 -0.05
CA ILE A 108 -14.03 9.46 -1.35
C ILE A 108 -12.56 9.25 -1.69
N HIS A 109 -12.27 8.80 -2.92
CA HIS A 109 -10.91 8.77 -3.44
C HIS A 109 -10.57 10.05 -4.22
N HIS A 110 -9.38 10.59 -3.97
CA HIS A 110 -8.80 11.68 -4.76
C HIS A 110 -7.30 11.45 -4.95
N TYR A 111 -6.73 11.67 -6.13
CA TYR A 111 -5.28 11.58 -6.30
C TYR A 111 -4.56 12.63 -5.44
N VAL A 112 -3.47 12.25 -4.78
CA VAL A 112 -2.70 13.23 -4.01
C VAL A 112 -2.20 14.34 -4.95
N PRO A 113 -2.34 15.63 -4.58
CA PRO A 113 -1.78 16.72 -5.38
C PRO A 113 -0.26 16.59 -5.45
N LEU A 114 0.34 17.04 -6.56
CA LEU A 114 1.80 17.17 -6.62
C LEU A 114 2.26 18.18 -5.56
N ASP A 115 3.46 17.99 -5.00
CA ASP A 115 4.00 18.80 -3.88
C ASP A 115 4.41 20.23 -4.28
N ALA A 116 3.62 20.89 -5.13
CA ALA A 116 3.69 22.31 -5.43
C ALA A 116 2.69 23.05 -4.55
N LYS A 117 3.12 24.16 -3.94
CA LYS A 117 2.32 24.87 -2.92
C LYS A 117 0.93 25.25 -3.42
N HIS A 118 0.81 25.72 -4.66
CA HIS A 118 -0.48 26.10 -5.24
C HIS A 118 -1.47 24.94 -5.31
N PHE A 119 -1.00 23.74 -5.67
CA PHE A 119 -1.84 22.55 -5.77
C PHE A 119 -2.22 22.01 -4.40
N VAL A 120 -1.27 21.97 -3.48
CA VAL A 120 -1.51 21.59 -2.08
C VAL A 120 -2.50 22.55 -1.42
N THR A 121 -2.36 23.85 -1.65
CA THR A 121 -3.29 24.87 -1.16
C THR A 121 -4.69 24.66 -1.71
N ALA A 122 -4.84 24.49 -3.04
CA ALA A 122 -6.15 24.24 -3.66
C ALA A 122 -6.83 22.99 -3.06
N PHE A 123 -6.07 21.91 -2.88
CA PHE A 123 -6.54 20.68 -2.26
C PHE A 123 -7.03 20.90 -0.82
N LEU A 124 -6.22 21.53 0.03
CA LEU A 124 -6.56 21.74 1.44
C LEU A 124 -7.69 22.77 1.62
N ASP A 125 -7.77 23.78 0.76
CA ASP A 125 -8.81 24.80 0.79
C ASP A 125 -10.17 24.24 0.35
N HIS A 126 -10.18 23.22 -0.53
CA HIS A 126 -11.38 22.48 -0.88
C HIS A 126 -11.79 21.50 0.23
N TRP A 127 -10.89 20.59 0.63
CA TRP A 127 -11.25 19.43 1.46
C TRP A 127 -11.35 19.75 2.95
N LYS A 128 -10.56 20.69 3.48
CA LYS A 128 -10.57 21.11 4.89
C LYS A 128 -10.80 19.94 5.89
N PRO A 129 -9.91 18.94 5.93
CA PRO A 129 -10.10 17.77 6.79
C PRO A 129 -9.90 18.15 8.27
N ASP A 130 -10.65 17.48 9.15
CA ASP A 130 -10.59 17.66 10.61
C ASP A 130 -9.42 16.89 11.23
N LEU A 131 -8.91 15.89 10.52
CA LEU A 131 -7.75 15.07 10.89
C LEU A 131 -7.07 14.56 9.63
N ALA A 132 -5.74 14.59 9.60
CA ALA A 132 -4.95 14.03 8.52
C ALA A 132 -4.05 12.89 9.02
N ILE A 133 -4.05 11.76 8.32
CA ILE A 133 -3.35 10.53 8.68
C ILE A 133 -2.45 10.14 7.52
N TRP A 134 -1.14 10.19 7.74
CA TRP A 134 -0.14 9.67 6.81
C TRP A 134 0.07 8.20 7.09
N THR A 135 0.10 7.37 6.05
CA THR A 135 0.45 5.96 6.19
C THR A 135 1.91 5.71 5.81
N GLU A 136 2.60 4.88 6.59
CA GLU A 136 3.99 4.49 6.36
C GLU A 136 4.99 5.68 6.36
N SER A 137 5.53 6.13 5.21
CA SER A 137 6.72 6.99 5.16
C SER A 137 6.75 8.08 4.08
N GLU A 138 5.61 8.57 3.61
CA GLU A 138 5.53 9.58 2.54
C GLU A 138 5.51 11.02 3.08
N LEU A 139 6.67 11.51 3.52
CA LEU A 139 6.83 12.84 4.11
C LEU A 139 7.05 13.94 3.05
N TRP A 140 5.98 14.29 2.34
CA TRP A 140 6.00 15.33 1.30
C TRP A 140 6.06 16.72 1.96
N PRO A 141 7.16 17.49 1.80
CA PRO A 141 7.41 18.63 2.68
C PRO A 141 6.38 19.75 2.57
N THR A 142 5.90 20.07 1.37
CA THR A 142 4.89 21.13 1.21
C THR A 142 3.55 20.68 1.76
N LEU A 143 3.12 19.46 1.42
CA LEU A 143 1.90 18.83 1.93
C LEU A 143 1.84 18.83 3.46
N VAL A 144 2.90 18.36 4.13
CA VAL A 144 2.97 18.33 5.60
C VAL A 144 2.97 19.74 6.20
N VAL A 145 3.72 20.68 5.60
CA VAL A 145 3.82 22.04 6.14
C VAL A 145 2.53 22.83 5.98
N GLU A 146 1.89 22.75 4.81
CA GLU A 146 0.66 23.48 4.49
C GLU A 146 -0.55 22.89 5.20
N THR A 147 -0.56 21.58 5.47
CA THR A 147 -1.58 20.94 6.33
C THR A 147 -1.43 21.44 7.77
N HIS A 148 -0.21 21.41 8.31
CA HIS A 148 0.05 21.91 9.66
C HIS A 148 -0.26 23.40 9.84
N SER A 149 -0.01 24.24 8.82
CA SER A 149 -0.31 25.68 8.90
C SER A 149 -1.80 26.02 8.90
N ARG A 150 -2.66 25.04 8.63
CA ARG A 150 -4.13 25.16 8.74
C ARG A 150 -4.65 24.58 10.06
N ASP A 151 -3.75 24.31 11.01
CA ASP A 151 -4.04 23.72 12.32
C ASP A 151 -4.72 22.34 12.25
N ILE A 152 -4.62 21.66 11.11
CA ILE A 152 -5.13 20.30 10.93
C ILE A 152 -4.24 19.34 11.73
N PRO A 153 -4.77 18.59 12.71
CA PRO A 153 -4.01 17.59 13.45
C PRO A 153 -3.50 16.51 12.50
N MET A 154 -2.24 16.10 12.68
CA MET A 154 -1.60 15.08 11.83
C MET A 154 -1.13 13.89 12.64
N LEU A 155 -1.44 12.68 12.17
CA LEU A 155 -0.96 11.41 12.71
C LEU A 155 -0.14 10.65 11.67
N LEU A 156 0.84 9.88 12.12
CA LEU A 156 1.56 8.94 11.28
C LEU A 156 1.15 7.51 11.68
N LEU A 157 0.40 6.83 10.81
CA LEU A 157 -0.13 5.51 11.04
C LEU A 157 0.74 4.45 10.35
N ASN A 158 0.89 3.30 11.01
CA ASN A 158 1.62 2.16 10.47
C ASN A 158 3.03 2.56 10.00
N ALA A 159 3.67 3.48 10.72
CA ALA A 159 4.91 4.08 10.30
C ALA A 159 5.98 3.00 10.15
N ARG A 160 6.69 3.02 9.02
CA ARG A 160 7.77 2.09 8.71
C ARG A 160 8.96 2.85 8.16
N MET A 161 10.16 2.55 8.64
CA MET A 161 11.36 3.14 8.07
C MET A 161 12.44 2.07 7.87
N SER A 162 12.85 1.86 6.62
CA SER A 162 14.02 1.03 6.33
C SER A 162 15.32 1.75 6.70
N LYS A 163 16.40 0.98 6.89
CA LYS A 163 17.76 1.55 7.06
C LYS A 163 18.13 2.50 5.93
N ALA A 164 17.84 2.12 4.68
CA ALA A 164 18.15 2.93 3.51
C ALA A 164 17.41 4.27 3.52
N SER A 165 16.12 4.27 3.88
CA SER A 165 15.33 5.50 4.01
C SER A 165 15.82 6.38 5.17
N HIS A 166 16.13 5.78 6.32
CA HIS A 166 16.74 6.49 7.44
C HIS A 166 18.06 7.16 7.04
N ASP A 167 18.95 6.44 6.35
CA ASP A 167 20.26 6.95 5.98
C ASP A 167 20.16 8.12 5.00
N LYS A 168 19.18 8.12 4.08
CA LYS A 168 18.86 9.27 3.22
C LYS A 168 18.39 10.47 4.05
N TRP A 169 17.40 10.27 4.91
CA TRP A 169 16.86 11.34 5.76
C TRP A 169 17.87 11.87 6.79
N ARG A 170 18.87 11.07 7.16
CA ARG A 170 19.95 11.47 8.06
C ARG A 170 20.78 12.62 7.48
N PHE A 171 21.01 12.67 6.16
CA PHE A 171 21.67 13.82 5.51
C PHE A 171 20.79 15.08 5.54
N ALA A 172 19.47 14.89 5.60
CA ALA A 172 18.46 15.93 5.65
C ALA A 172 17.88 16.13 7.07
N ARG A 173 18.63 15.78 8.13
CA ARG A 173 18.08 15.63 9.50
C ARG A 173 17.32 16.87 10.00
N GLY A 174 17.79 18.07 9.69
CA GLY A 174 17.08 19.30 10.07
C GLY A 174 15.69 19.41 9.43
N MET A 175 15.56 19.00 8.16
CA MET A 175 14.26 18.92 7.48
C MET A 175 13.42 17.79 8.08
N ALA A 176 13.99 16.59 8.27
CA ALA A 176 13.29 15.46 8.87
C ALA A 176 12.69 15.82 10.24
N ARG A 177 13.51 16.39 11.13
CA ARG A 177 13.07 16.86 12.46
C ARG A 177 11.95 17.88 12.35
N SER A 178 12.09 18.85 11.46
CA SER A 178 11.06 19.87 11.24
C SER A 178 9.75 19.21 10.80
N LEU A 179 9.75 18.34 9.81
CA LEU A 179 8.53 17.65 9.33
C LEU A 179 7.92 16.77 10.43
N LEU A 180 8.70 15.88 11.04
CA LEU A 180 8.26 14.95 12.08
C LEU A 180 7.67 15.67 13.31
N SER A 181 8.18 16.85 13.66
CA SER A 181 7.67 17.61 14.80
C SER A 181 6.22 18.11 14.66
N ARG A 182 5.70 18.12 13.43
CA ARG A 182 4.33 18.57 13.12
C ARG A 182 3.30 17.46 13.32
N PHE A 183 3.74 16.21 13.40
CA PHE A 183 2.89 15.10 13.76
C PHE A 183 2.64 15.11 15.26
N ARG A 184 1.37 14.97 15.64
CA ARG A 184 0.94 14.89 17.03
C ARG A 184 1.38 13.56 17.65
N HIS A 185 1.24 12.48 16.88
CA HIS A 185 1.58 11.12 17.30
C HIS A 185 1.97 10.25 16.11
N ALA A 186 2.77 9.20 16.35
CA ALA A 186 3.02 8.13 15.39
C ALA A 186 2.76 6.76 16.00
N LEU A 187 2.04 5.92 15.26
CA LEU A 187 1.88 4.50 15.53
C LEU A 187 2.83 3.76 14.61
N VAL A 188 3.90 3.21 15.17
CA VAL A 188 5.01 2.60 14.40
C VAL A 188 4.88 1.08 14.39
N GLN A 189 5.38 0.45 13.32
CA GLN A 189 5.29 -1.01 13.15
C GLN A 189 6.16 -1.78 14.14
N ASP A 190 7.37 -1.29 14.39
CA ASP A 190 8.38 -2.00 15.17
C ASP A 190 9.31 -1.05 15.93
N THR A 191 10.03 -1.60 16.90
CA THR A 191 11.01 -0.87 17.72
C THR A 191 12.15 -0.30 16.87
N LEU A 192 12.53 -0.96 15.77
CA LEU A 192 13.59 -0.47 14.90
C LEU A 192 13.21 0.85 14.21
N THR A 193 11.99 0.94 13.71
CA THR A 193 11.41 2.15 13.13
C THR A 193 11.33 3.27 14.17
N MET A 194 10.91 2.96 15.39
CA MET A 194 10.93 3.94 16.51
C MET A 194 12.34 4.52 16.71
N VAL A 195 13.37 3.68 16.71
CA VAL A 195 14.77 4.11 16.86
C VAL A 195 15.17 5.02 15.70
N TYR A 196 14.81 4.71 14.47
CA TYR A 196 15.12 5.55 13.31
C TYR A 196 14.40 6.89 13.35
N LEU A 197 13.09 6.93 13.64
CA LEU A 197 12.33 8.18 13.76
C LEU A 197 12.86 9.06 14.92
N ARG A 198 13.22 8.44 16.05
CA ARG A 198 13.89 9.13 17.16
C ARG A 198 15.21 9.78 16.72
N ARG A 199 16.04 9.05 15.96
CA ARG A 199 17.29 9.59 15.41
C ARG A 199 17.04 10.76 14.46
N LEU A 200 15.95 10.74 13.69
CA LEU A 200 15.56 11.86 12.83
C LEU A 200 14.93 13.04 13.59
N GLY A 201 14.56 12.86 14.85
CA GLY A 201 14.13 13.93 15.75
C GLY A 201 12.67 13.87 16.17
N MET A 202 11.95 12.77 15.91
CA MET A 202 10.67 12.52 16.52
C MET A 202 10.84 12.23 18.02
N ARG A 203 9.95 12.77 18.84
CA ARG A 203 10.00 12.58 20.30
C ARG A 203 9.48 11.20 20.68
N PRO A 204 10.17 10.43 21.54
CA PRO A 204 9.70 9.12 22.00
C PRO A 204 8.29 9.15 22.59
N GLU A 205 7.97 10.18 23.37
CA GLU A 205 6.65 10.36 24.00
C GLU A 205 5.49 10.58 23.00
N ARG A 206 5.80 10.72 21.70
CA ARG A 206 4.82 10.84 20.60
C ARG A 206 4.78 9.59 19.72
N MET A 207 5.35 8.47 20.17
CA MET A 207 5.44 7.25 19.39
C MET A 207 5.03 6.04 20.22
N ASP A 208 4.15 5.20 19.67
CA ASP A 208 3.84 3.89 20.22
C ASP A 208 4.12 2.80 19.19
N VAL A 209 4.69 1.67 19.63
CA VAL A 209 4.83 0.47 18.78
C VAL A 209 3.51 -0.29 18.82
N MET A 210 2.85 -0.42 17.67
CA MET A 210 1.52 -1.04 17.56
C MET A 210 1.48 -2.30 16.68
N GLY A 211 2.60 -2.64 16.02
CA GLY A 211 2.62 -3.71 15.02
C GLY A 211 2.17 -3.22 13.65
N THR A 212 2.05 -4.15 12.70
CA THR A 212 1.72 -3.84 11.32
C THR A 212 0.20 -3.87 11.10
N LEU A 213 -0.32 -2.83 10.46
CA LEU A 213 -1.72 -2.78 10.02
C LEU A 213 -2.07 -3.83 8.95
N LYS A 214 -1.05 -4.51 8.40
CA LYS A 214 -1.22 -5.58 7.40
C LYS A 214 -1.57 -6.94 8.03
N GLU A 215 -1.42 -7.07 9.35
CA GLU A 215 -1.85 -8.26 10.10
C GLU A 215 -3.34 -8.11 10.43
N GLY A 216 -4.15 -9.08 9.98
CA GLY A 216 -5.61 -9.06 10.15
C GLY A 216 -6.42 -8.79 8.88
N ALA A 217 -5.80 -8.80 7.70
CA ALA A 217 -6.54 -8.80 6.44
C ALA A 217 -7.56 -9.95 6.44
N VAL A 218 -8.84 -9.62 6.27
CA VAL A 218 -9.91 -10.62 6.10
C VAL A 218 -9.53 -11.52 4.92
N ALA A 219 -9.84 -12.81 5.02
CA ALA A 219 -9.68 -13.72 3.90
C ALA A 219 -10.31 -13.10 2.65
N LEU A 220 -9.58 -13.15 1.53
CA LEU A 220 -10.08 -12.59 0.27
C LEU A 220 -11.43 -13.23 -0.05
N PRO A 221 -12.41 -12.47 -0.57
CA PRO A 221 -13.66 -13.05 -1.03
C PRO A 221 -13.35 -14.12 -2.07
N CYS A 222 -14.00 -15.27 -1.97
CA CYS A 222 -13.87 -16.38 -2.89
C CYS A 222 -15.26 -16.90 -3.27
N GLN A 223 -15.32 -17.63 -4.38
CA GLN A 223 -16.53 -18.40 -4.71
C GLN A 223 -16.63 -19.56 -3.70
N GLU A 224 -17.68 -19.56 -2.89
CA GLU A 224 -17.84 -20.54 -1.81
C GLU A 224 -17.93 -21.98 -2.34
N GLN A 225 -18.47 -22.15 -3.55
CA GLN A 225 -18.52 -23.44 -4.23
C GLN A 225 -17.11 -23.98 -4.52
N ASP A 226 -16.24 -23.20 -5.18
CA ASP A 226 -14.84 -23.56 -5.44
C ASP A 226 -14.08 -23.88 -4.14
N ARG A 227 -14.32 -23.08 -3.09
CA ARG A 227 -13.69 -23.28 -1.77
C ARG A 227 -14.09 -24.61 -1.17
N ALA A 228 -15.39 -24.93 -1.19
CA ALA A 228 -15.94 -26.17 -0.62
C ALA A 228 -15.47 -27.41 -1.39
N GLU A 229 -15.48 -27.36 -2.73
CA GLU A 229 -14.99 -28.44 -3.58
C GLU A 229 -13.50 -28.71 -3.35
N MET A 230 -12.67 -27.66 -3.36
CA MET A 230 -11.24 -27.80 -3.09
C MET A 230 -10.98 -28.31 -1.67
N ALA A 231 -11.72 -27.83 -0.67
CA ALA A 231 -11.59 -28.33 0.70
C ALA A 231 -11.92 -29.82 0.82
N ALA A 232 -12.93 -30.30 0.08
CA ALA A 232 -13.28 -31.72 0.03
C ALA A 232 -12.19 -32.56 -0.66
N VAL A 233 -11.67 -32.08 -1.80
CA VAL A 233 -10.58 -32.75 -2.54
C VAL A 233 -9.30 -32.85 -1.71
N LEU A 234 -8.99 -31.83 -0.92
CA LEU A 234 -7.78 -31.79 -0.09
C LEU A 234 -7.96 -32.44 1.29
N ALA A 235 -9.17 -32.91 1.62
CA ALA A 235 -9.51 -33.39 2.96
C ALA A 235 -8.59 -34.55 3.41
N GLY A 236 -7.97 -34.38 4.58
CA GLY A 236 -7.08 -35.39 5.17
C GLY A 236 -5.72 -35.55 4.49
N ARG A 237 -5.43 -34.76 3.46
CA ARG A 237 -4.15 -34.75 2.76
C ARG A 237 -3.25 -33.62 3.29
N PRO A 238 -1.98 -33.87 3.63
CA PRO A 238 -1.04 -32.79 3.94
C PRO A 238 -0.83 -31.93 2.69
N VAL A 239 -0.98 -30.61 2.84
CA VAL A 239 -0.83 -29.65 1.75
C VAL A 239 0.09 -28.52 2.21
N TRP A 240 0.91 -28.03 1.30
CA TRP A 240 1.61 -26.76 1.47
C TRP A 240 1.56 -25.95 0.18
N LEU A 241 1.62 -24.62 0.33
CA LEU A 241 1.40 -23.65 -0.74
C LEU A 241 2.69 -22.87 -1.00
N ALA A 242 3.14 -22.85 -2.25
CA ALA A 242 4.11 -21.90 -2.76
C ALA A 242 3.37 -20.89 -3.64
N ALA A 243 3.15 -19.68 -3.11
CA ALA A 243 2.37 -18.66 -3.77
C ALA A 243 3.23 -17.49 -4.27
N SER A 244 2.89 -16.97 -5.45
CA SER A 244 3.60 -15.88 -6.12
C SER A 244 5.08 -16.20 -6.41
N THR A 245 5.36 -17.43 -6.86
CA THR A 245 6.73 -17.81 -7.23
C THR A 245 7.19 -17.07 -8.50
N HIS A 246 8.45 -16.66 -8.49
CA HIS A 246 9.16 -16.12 -9.64
C HIS A 246 10.08 -17.15 -10.27
N ASP A 247 10.56 -16.84 -11.48
CA ASP A 247 11.55 -17.67 -12.18
C ASP A 247 12.70 -18.05 -11.26
N SER A 248 13.19 -19.27 -11.41
CA SER A 248 14.10 -20.02 -10.53
C SER A 248 13.55 -20.49 -9.18
N GLU A 249 12.56 -19.82 -8.58
CA GLU A 249 12.01 -20.22 -7.27
C GLU A 249 11.23 -21.53 -7.38
N GLU A 250 10.54 -21.76 -8.50
CA GLU A 250 9.76 -22.99 -8.73
C GLU A 250 10.62 -24.25 -8.58
N ARG A 251 11.84 -24.25 -9.15
CA ARG A 251 12.77 -25.38 -9.06
C ARG A 251 13.23 -25.62 -7.62
N MET A 252 13.50 -24.56 -6.86
CA MET A 252 13.90 -24.67 -5.46
C MET A 252 12.77 -25.27 -4.61
N VAL A 253 11.53 -24.82 -4.84
CA VAL A 253 10.33 -25.35 -4.17
C VAL A 253 10.12 -26.83 -4.54
N LEU A 254 10.25 -27.19 -5.81
CA LEU A 254 10.10 -28.60 -6.26
C LEU A 254 11.17 -29.51 -5.67
N GLN A 255 12.41 -29.03 -5.55
CA GLN A 255 13.48 -29.77 -4.88
C GLN A 255 13.16 -30.00 -3.40
N ALA A 256 12.72 -28.96 -2.68
CA ALA A 256 12.29 -29.08 -1.29
C ALA A 256 11.09 -30.02 -1.15
N HIS A 257 10.13 -29.95 -2.08
CA HIS A 257 8.97 -30.82 -2.11
C HIS A 257 9.37 -32.30 -2.26
N ARG A 258 10.29 -32.60 -3.18
CA ARG A 258 10.83 -33.96 -3.40
C ARG A 258 11.51 -34.52 -2.16
N MET A 259 12.17 -33.67 -1.36
CA MET A 259 12.74 -34.06 -0.07
C MET A 259 11.66 -34.34 0.97
N ALA A 260 10.66 -33.45 1.08
CA ALA A 260 9.56 -33.59 2.04
C ALA A 260 8.68 -34.82 1.78
N MET A 261 8.46 -35.18 0.51
CA MET A 261 7.70 -36.37 0.11
C MET A 261 8.30 -37.69 0.63
N ARG A 262 9.60 -37.73 0.95
CA ARG A 262 10.24 -38.92 1.56
C ARG A 262 9.64 -39.27 2.92
N SER A 263 9.16 -38.27 3.66
CA SER A 263 8.53 -38.44 4.98
C SER A 263 7.00 -38.33 4.93
N SER A 264 6.45 -37.77 3.85
CA SER A 264 5.00 -37.67 3.64
C SER A 264 4.64 -37.94 2.18
N PRO A 265 4.46 -39.22 1.78
CA PRO A 265 4.21 -39.59 0.39
C PRO A 265 2.93 -38.99 -0.21
N ARG A 266 1.95 -38.64 0.64
CA ARG A 266 0.70 -37.98 0.24
C ARG A 266 0.80 -36.46 0.26
N LEU A 267 1.95 -35.85 0.52
CA LEU A 267 2.08 -34.39 0.49
C LEU A 267 1.72 -33.84 -0.90
N LEU A 268 0.85 -32.83 -0.95
CA LEU A 268 0.57 -32.07 -2.17
C LEU A 268 1.25 -30.70 -2.09
N LEU A 269 2.01 -30.34 -3.12
CA LEU A 269 2.42 -28.96 -3.35
C LEU A 269 1.37 -28.25 -4.21
N ILE A 270 0.76 -27.18 -3.70
CA ILE A 270 0.06 -26.21 -4.55
C ILE A 270 1.07 -25.15 -4.97
N LEU A 271 1.28 -25.00 -6.28
CA LEU A 271 2.22 -24.05 -6.87
C LEU A 271 1.44 -22.99 -7.65
N VAL A 272 1.52 -21.73 -7.19
CA VAL A 272 0.86 -20.58 -7.82
C VAL A 272 1.95 -19.61 -8.32
N PRO A 273 2.25 -19.57 -9.63
CA PRO A 273 3.22 -18.64 -10.16
C PRO A 273 2.74 -17.19 -10.03
N ARG A 274 3.67 -16.26 -9.82
CA ARG A 274 3.36 -14.82 -9.81
C ARG A 274 2.75 -14.34 -11.14
N HIS A 275 3.14 -15.00 -12.22
CA HIS A 275 2.84 -14.69 -13.61
C HIS A 275 2.10 -15.88 -14.22
N PRO A 276 0.74 -15.87 -14.26
CA PRO A 276 -0.06 -16.99 -14.77
C PRO A 276 0.28 -17.39 -16.21
N GLU A 277 0.77 -16.46 -17.03
CA GLU A 277 1.23 -16.68 -18.39
C GLU A 277 2.40 -17.68 -18.49
N ARG A 278 3.14 -17.90 -17.39
CA ARG A 278 4.21 -18.92 -17.30
C ARG A 278 3.67 -20.33 -17.04
N GLY A 279 2.36 -20.51 -16.93
CA GLY A 279 1.76 -21.82 -16.63
C GLY A 279 2.20 -22.92 -17.60
N ASP A 280 2.27 -22.62 -18.91
CA ASP A 280 2.71 -23.60 -19.93
C ASP A 280 4.19 -23.97 -19.78
N GLU A 281 5.04 -22.98 -19.52
CA GLU A 281 6.48 -23.16 -19.26
C GLU A 281 6.70 -24.06 -18.04
N ILE A 282 5.98 -23.77 -16.95
CA ILE A 282 6.08 -24.52 -15.69
C ILE A 282 5.53 -25.93 -15.85
N ALA A 283 4.42 -26.12 -16.56
CA ALA A 283 3.87 -27.44 -16.86
C ALA A 283 4.86 -28.30 -17.68
N ALA A 284 5.51 -27.71 -18.69
CA ALA A 284 6.54 -28.41 -19.47
C ALA A 284 7.74 -28.81 -18.61
N MET A 285 8.18 -27.92 -17.70
CA MET A 285 9.21 -28.23 -16.72
C MET A 285 8.80 -29.40 -15.81
N LEU A 286 7.60 -29.35 -15.21
CA LEU A 286 7.07 -30.42 -14.35
C LEU A 286 7.07 -31.77 -15.08
N GLN A 287 6.60 -31.79 -16.32
CA GLN A 287 6.58 -32.98 -17.18
C GLN A 287 7.99 -33.52 -17.43
N SER A 288 8.94 -32.66 -17.80
CA SER A 288 10.34 -33.05 -18.07
C SER A 288 11.07 -33.59 -16.83
N GLU A 289 10.69 -33.12 -15.64
CA GLU A 289 11.24 -33.58 -14.37
C GLU A 289 10.49 -34.79 -13.78
N GLY A 290 9.52 -35.34 -14.53
CA GLY A 290 8.79 -36.56 -14.19
C GLY A 290 7.77 -36.39 -13.06
N TRP A 291 7.28 -35.17 -12.82
CA TRP A 291 6.23 -34.93 -11.84
C TRP A 291 4.88 -35.41 -12.35
N ARG A 292 4.10 -36.06 -11.47
CA ARG A 292 2.65 -36.20 -11.66
C ARG A 292 2.00 -34.94 -11.13
N PHE A 293 1.32 -34.19 -11.99
CA PHE A 293 0.70 -32.93 -11.62
C PHE A 293 -0.68 -32.77 -12.26
N MET A 294 -1.49 -31.91 -11.66
CA MET A 294 -2.76 -31.43 -12.21
C MET A 294 -2.70 -29.92 -12.38
N ARG A 295 -3.47 -29.35 -13.30
CA ARG A 295 -3.43 -27.95 -13.69
C ARG A 295 -4.82 -27.31 -13.65
N ARG A 296 -4.96 -26.22 -12.89
CA ARG A 296 -6.24 -25.50 -12.75
C ARG A 296 -6.79 -24.99 -14.08
N THR A 297 -5.94 -24.44 -14.95
CA THR A 297 -6.34 -23.91 -16.26
C THR A 297 -6.73 -24.97 -17.28
N ALA A 298 -6.56 -26.26 -16.95
CA ALA A 298 -7.09 -27.39 -17.72
C ALA A 298 -8.36 -27.97 -17.09
N ASP A 299 -8.98 -27.26 -16.13
CA ASP A 299 -10.13 -27.70 -15.34
C ASP A 299 -9.87 -29.01 -14.56
N GLU A 300 -8.61 -29.30 -14.25
CA GLU A 300 -8.23 -30.47 -13.47
C GLU A 300 -8.30 -30.19 -11.97
N VAL A 301 -8.72 -31.21 -11.23
CA VAL A 301 -8.73 -31.22 -9.76
C VAL A 301 -7.60 -32.10 -9.23
N PRO A 302 -6.96 -31.74 -8.11
CA PRO A 302 -5.94 -32.59 -7.49
C PRO A 302 -6.48 -34.00 -7.22
N VAL A 303 -5.80 -35.01 -7.74
CA VAL A 303 -6.07 -36.41 -7.37
C VAL A 303 -5.01 -36.89 -6.37
N ASP A 304 -5.31 -37.95 -5.63
CA ASP A 304 -4.43 -38.50 -4.59
C ASP A 304 -2.99 -38.79 -5.08
N GLU A 305 -2.85 -39.17 -6.35
CA GLU A 305 -1.58 -39.55 -6.98
C GLU A 305 -0.74 -38.36 -7.49
N ALA A 306 -1.34 -37.17 -7.62
CA ALA A 306 -0.66 -35.99 -8.12
C ALA A 306 0.16 -35.35 -7.00
N GLY A 307 1.48 -35.27 -7.14
CA GLY A 307 2.36 -34.63 -6.14
C GLY A 307 2.28 -33.10 -6.19
N VAL A 308 1.94 -32.54 -7.35
CA VAL A 308 1.90 -31.08 -7.57
C VAL A 308 0.55 -30.68 -8.17
N TYR A 309 0.00 -29.56 -7.71
CA TYR A 309 -1.12 -28.87 -8.33
C TYR A 309 -0.66 -27.48 -8.79
N LEU A 310 -0.65 -27.26 -10.11
CA LEU A 310 -0.33 -25.97 -10.71
C LEU A 310 -1.62 -25.13 -10.78
N ALA A 311 -1.73 -24.18 -9.86
CA ALA A 311 -2.93 -23.39 -9.61
C ALA A 311 -2.94 -22.06 -10.38
#